data_AF-A0A7J2LTX4-F1
#
_entry.id   AF-A0A7J2LTX4-F1
#
_cell.length_a   1.000
_cell.length_b   1.000
_cell.length_c   1.000
_cell.angle_alpha   90.00
_cell.angle_beta   90.00
_cell.angle_gamma   90.00
#
_symmetry.space_group_name_H-M   'P 1'
#
loop_
_entity.id
_entity.type
_entity.pdbx_description
1 polymer ?
#
loop_
_entity_poly.entity_id
_entity_poly.type
_entity_poly.pdbx_seq_one_letter_code
_entity_poly.pdbx_strand_id
1 'polypeptide(L)'
;MVSDDKVFVAFTMDCERIRRYSPPGGPESWELSERAIRGFVQVLEDNGLSGTFFIVPETAMRHRDLWLELKERGFELALHYHPQSFRNGEWRDYLGGYS
;
A
#
# COMPACT_ATOMS: atom_id res chain seq x y z
N MET A 1 -24.56 31.90 -8.69
CA MET A 1 -23.66 31.65 -7.54
C MET A 1 -23.15 30.25 -7.70
N VAL A 2 -21.89 30.07 -8.12
CA VAL A 2 -21.26 28.75 -8.11
C VAL A 2 -20.87 28.49 -6.66
N SER A 3 -21.35 27.38 -6.10
CA SER A 3 -20.99 26.97 -4.75
C SER A 3 -19.48 26.75 -4.66
N ASP A 4 -18.83 27.26 -3.61
CA ASP A 4 -17.39 27.12 -3.34
C ASP A 4 -17.06 25.73 -2.75
N ASP A 5 -17.79 24.70 -3.19
CA ASP A 5 -17.70 23.35 -2.65
C ASP A 5 -16.39 22.71 -3.13
N LYS A 6 -15.41 22.66 -2.22
CA LYS A 6 -14.12 22.02 -2.46
C LYS A 6 -14.26 20.51 -2.28
N VAL A 7 -13.90 19.77 -3.33
CA VAL A 7 -13.73 18.31 -3.26
C VAL A 7 -12.26 17.99 -3.07
N PHE A 8 -11.95 17.22 -2.02
CA PHE A 8 -10.62 16.69 -1.78
C PHE A 8 -10.57 15.23 -2.22
N VAL A 9 -9.53 14.86 -2.96
CA VAL A 9 -9.33 13.50 -3.48
C VAL A 9 -7.99 12.99 -2.97
N ALA A 10 -7.97 11.74 -2.49
CA ALA A 10 -6.76 11.05 -2.08
C ALA A 10 -6.55 9.80 -2.94
N PHE A 11 -5.30 9.57 -3.35
CA PHE A 11 -4.90 8.36 -4.05
C PHE A 11 -4.09 7.50 -3.10
N THR A 12 -4.54 6.26 -2.90
CA THR A 12 -3.92 5.34 -1.95
C THR A 12 -3.71 3.96 -2.58
N MET A 13 -2.73 3.22 -2.07
CA MET A 13 -2.49 1.83 -2.45
C MET A 13 -2.20 0.99 -1.21
N ASP A 14 -2.96 -0.09 -1.04
CA ASP A 14 -2.68 -1.13 -0.05
C ASP A 14 -1.59 -2.06 -0.59
N CYS A 15 -0.41 -1.96 0.00
CA CYS A 15 0.79 -2.71 -0.37
C CYS A 15 0.87 -4.00 0.44
N GLU A 16 0.06 -4.99 0.03
CA GLU A 16 -0.03 -6.32 0.63
C GLU A 16 1.23 -7.19 0.46
N ARG A 17 1.27 -8.32 1.17
CA ARG A 17 2.22 -9.41 0.85
C ARG A 17 1.82 -10.10 -0.45
N ILE A 18 2.75 -10.84 -1.05
CA ILE A 18 2.39 -11.71 -2.18
C ILE A 18 1.28 -12.69 -1.79
N ARG A 19 0.39 -13.00 -2.74
CA ARG A 19 -0.85 -13.76 -2.54
C ARG A 19 -0.69 -15.03 -1.70
N ARG A 20 0.41 -15.77 -1.89
CA ARG A 20 0.73 -16.99 -1.13
C ARG A 20 0.72 -16.77 0.39
N TYR A 21 1.01 -15.56 0.86
CA TYR A 21 1.12 -15.19 2.26
C TYR A 21 0.13 -14.10 2.68
N SER A 22 -0.82 -13.76 1.83
CA SER A 22 -1.85 -12.77 2.11
C SER A 22 -3.22 -13.38 1.81
N PRO A 23 -3.87 -14.02 2.81
CA PRO A 23 -5.21 -14.56 2.66
C PRO A 23 -6.25 -13.56 2.11
N PRO A 24 -6.21 -12.25 2.48
CA PRO A 24 -7.11 -11.24 1.90
C PRO A 24 -6.88 -10.97 0.41
N GLY A 25 -5.67 -11.23 -0.09
CA GLY A 25 -5.26 -10.93 -1.47
C GLY A 25 -3.94 -10.16 -1.52
N GLY A 26 -3.35 -10.10 -2.71
CA GLY A 26 -2.07 -9.42 -2.95
C GLY A 26 -1.47 -9.80 -4.30
N PRO A 27 -0.33 -9.22 -4.68
CA PRO A 27 0.32 -9.52 -5.96
C PRO A 27 0.77 -10.98 -6.04
N GLU A 28 0.76 -11.58 -7.23
CA GLU A 28 1.20 -12.97 -7.43
C GLU A 28 2.71 -13.16 -7.19
N SER A 29 3.51 -12.10 -7.39
CA SER A 29 4.96 -12.13 -7.16
C SER A 29 5.50 -10.77 -6.69
N TRP A 30 6.72 -10.76 -6.17
CA TRP A 30 7.38 -9.51 -5.75
C TRP A 30 7.75 -8.62 -6.93
N GLU A 31 8.03 -9.21 -8.08
CA GLU A 31 8.31 -8.48 -9.32
C GLU A 31 7.04 -7.78 -9.82
N LEU A 32 5.88 -8.45 -9.72
CA LEU A 32 4.59 -7.83 -10.01
C LEU A 32 4.25 -6.73 -9.00
N SER A 33 4.53 -6.96 -7.71
CA SER A 33 4.39 -5.96 -6.65
C SER A 33 5.14 -4.67 -7.01
N GLU A 34 6.46 -4.78 -7.26
CA GLU A 34 7.28 -3.62 -7.60
C GLU A 34 6.83 -2.92 -8.89
N ARG A 35 6.48 -3.70 -9.92
CA ARG A 35 5.95 -3.14 -11.17
C ARG A 35 4.65 -2.36 -10.96
N ALA A 36 3.74 -2.87 -10.12
CA ALA A 36 2.49 -2.19 -9.81
C ALA A 36 2.73 -0.88 -9.04
N ILE A 37 3.62 -0.91 -8.04
CA ILE A 37 4.01 0.27 -7.26
C ILE A 37 4.59 1.34 -8.19
N ARG A 38 5.59 0.98 -9.01
CA ARG A 38 6.22 1.93 -9.95
C ARG A 38 5.25 2.47 -10.99
N GLY A 39 4.34 1.64 -11.50
CA GLY A 39 3.31 2.08 -12.44
C GLY A 39 2.34 3.09 -11.81
N PHE A 40 1.92 2.86 -10.57
CA PHE A 40 1.08 3.80 -9.83
C PHE A 40 1.78 5.14 -9.58
N VAL A 41 3.06 5.09 -9.16
CA VAL A 41 3.90 6.28 -8.99
C VAL A 41 4.00 7.08 -10.28
N GLN A 42 4.33 6.40 -11.39
CA GLN A 42 4.48 7.05 -12.70
C GLN A 42 3.22 7.79 -13.11
N VAL A 43 2.05 7.14 -13.01
CA VAL A 43 0.77 7.76 -13.38
C VAL A 43 0.46 8.99 -12.51
N LEU A 44 0.72 8.93 -11.20
CA LEU A 44 0.49 10.08 -10.32
C LEU A 44 1.45 11.23 -10.64
N GLU A 45 2.75 10.96 -10.78
CA GLU A 45 3.73 12.00 -11.09
C GLU A 45 3.53 12.64 -12.46
N ASP A 46 3.14 11.86 -13.48
CA ASP A 46 2.80 12.38 -14.81
C ASP A 46 1.65 13.41 -14.77
N ASN A 47 0.85 13.38 -13.70
CA ASN A 47 -0.25 14.30 -13.45
C ASN A 47 0.05 15.33 -12.35
N GLY A 48 1.28 15.40 -11.85
CA GLY A 48 1.68 16.32 -10.77
C GLY A 48 1.03 15.98 -9.42
N LEU A 49 0.68 14.72 -9.20
CA LEU A 49 0.02 14.22 -7.99
C LEU A 49 0.98 13.36 -7.16
N SER A 50 0.65 13.19 -5.88
CA SER A 50 1.25 12.20 -4.99
C SER A 50 0.17 11.34 -4.34
N GLY A 51 0.58 10.34 -3.56
CA GLY A 51 -0.34 9.44 -2.87
C GLY A 51 0.27 8.80 -1.62
N THR A 52 -0.54 7.96 -0.98
CA THR A 52 -0.19 7.26 0.25
C THR A 52 -0.09 5.76 0.03
N PHE A 53 1.03 5.17 0.43
CA PHE A 53 1.20 3.71 0.44
C PHE A 53 0.92 3.17 1.84
N PHE A 54 -0.07 2.29 1.95
CA PHE A 54 -0.39 1.55 3.16
C PHE A 54 0.36 0.22 3.14
N ILE A 55 1.48 0.12 3.85
CA ILE A 55 2.47 -0.94 3.66
C ILE A 55 2.43 -1.93 4.84
N VAL A 56 2.27 -3.22 4.51
CA VAL A 56 2.42 -4.30 5.50
C VAL A 56 3.90 -4.56 5.83
N PRO A 57 4.24 -5.01 7.05
CA PRO A 57 5.63 -5.07 7.52
C PRO A 57 6.60 -5.83 6.59
N GLU A 58 6.20 -7.01 6.08
CA GLU A 58 7.07 -7.79 5.19
C GLU A 58 7.29 -7.12 3.84
N THR A 59 6.29 -6.41 3.31
CA THR A 59 6.40 -5.65 2.06
C THR A 59 7.25 -4.39 2.27
N ALA A 60 7.18 -3.77 3.46
CA ALA A 60 8.08 -2.69 3.86
C ALA A 60 9.55 -3.14 3.86
N MET A 61 9.82 -4.34 4.40
CA MET A 61 11.17 -4.92 4.38
C MET A 61 11.63 -5.29 2.96
N ARG A 62 10.74 -5.89 2.16
CA ARG A 62 11.08 -6.39 0.82
C ARG A 62 11.49 -5.28 -0.14
N HIS A 63 10.77 -4.17 -0.14
CA HIS A 63 10.99 -3.04 -1.06
C HIS A 63 11.54 -1.80 -0.32
N ARG A 64 12.30 -1.99 0.76
CA ARG A 64 12.79 -0.90 1.63
C ARG A 64 13.38 0.29 0.86
N ASP A 65 14.29 0.01 -0.06
CA ASP A 65 15.01 1.08 -0.78
C ASP A 65 14.06 1.86 -1.69
N LEU A 66 13.11 1.18 -2.34
CA LEU A 66 12.04 1.81 -3.11
C LEU A 66 11.18 2.72 -2.23
N TRP A 67 10.81 2.29 -1.02
CA TRP A 67 9.99 3.13 -0.13
C TRP A 67 10.71 4.39 0.30
N LEU A 68 11.99 4.28 0.64
CA LEU A 68 12.80 5.43 1.01
C LEU A 68 12.96 6.38 -0.18
N GLU A 69 13.18 5.86 -1.39
CA GLU A 69 13.20 6.65 -2.62
C GLU A 69 11.88 7.42 -2.84
N LEU A 70 10.74 6.74 -2.72
CA LEU A 70 9.41 7.35 -2.94
C LEU A 70 9.07 8.39 -1.88
N LYS A 71 9.50 8.19 -0.63
CA LYS A 71 9.36 9.18 0.43
C LYS A 71 10.09 10.47 0.09
N GLU A 72 11.34 10.39 -0.39
CA GLU A 72 12.11 11.57 -0.81
C GLU A 72 11.48 12.27 -2.02
N ARG A 73 10.66 11.57 -2.81
CA ARG A 73 9.87 12.10 -3.92
C ARG A 73 8.51 12.70 -3.50
N GLY A 74 8.19 12.69 -2.20
CA GLY A 74 6.97 13.32 -1.67
C GLY A 74 5.75 12.40 -1.53
N PHE A 75 5.92 11.07 -1.67
CA PHE A 75 4.87 10.12 -1.34
C PHE A 75 4.81 9.86 0.17
N GLU A 76 3.60 9.61 0.67
CA GLU A 76 3.38 9.26 2.08
C GLU A 76 3.53 7.74 2.28
N LEU A 77 4.19 7.35 3.37
CA LEU A 77 4.30 5.96 3.81
C LEU A 77 3.50 5.77 5.10
N ALA A 78 2.49 4.89 5.07
CA ALA A 78 1.63 4.56 6.19
C ALA A 78 1.71 3.07 6.54
N LEU A 79 1.43 2.73 7.79
CA LEU A 79 1.36 1.34 8.25
C LEU A 79 0.02 0.72 7.82
N HIS A 80 0.08 -0.42 7.16
CA HIS A 80 -1.05 -1.32 6.97
C HIS A 80 -0.82 -2.60 7.76
N TYR A 81 -1.84 -3.10 8.46
CA TYR A 81 -1.67 -4.30 9.27
C TYR A 81 -2.87 -5.23 9.17
N HIS A 82 -2.64 -6.40 8.60
CA HIS A 82 -3.55 -7.55 8.63
C HIS A 82 -2.95 -8.64 9.53
N PRO A 83 -3.56 -8.96 10.69
CA PRO A 83 -3.10 -10.06 11.54
C PRO A 83 -2.99 -11.39 10.80
N GLN A 84 -3.89 -11.65 9.83
CA GLN A 84 -3.87 -12.89 9.04
C GLN A 84 -2.68 -12.99 8.08
N SER A 85 -2.12 -11.85 7.69
CA SER A 85 -0.95 -11.78 6.83
C SER A 85 0.34 -11.68 7.65
N PHE A 86 0.25 -11.53 8.98
CA PHE A 86 1.41 -11.44 9.87
C PHE A 86 1.93 -12.82 10.28
N ARG A 87 3.27 -12.98 10.32
CA ARG A 87 3.95 -14.22 10.77
C ARG A 87 3.40 -15.51 10.15
N ASN A 88 2.99 -15.46 8.88
CA ASN A 88 2.42 -16.58 8.13
C ASN A 88 1.08 -17.11 8.67
N GLY A 89 0.19 -16.22 9.11
CA GLY A 89 -1.19 -16.58 9.44
C GLY A 89 -1.34 -17.23 10.81
N GLU A 90 -0.51 -16.81 11.77
CA GLU A 90 -0.64 -17.18 13.20
C GLU A 90 -2.04 -16.82 13.74
N TRP A 91 -2.63 -15.74 13.20
CA TRP A 91 -3.94 -15.23 13.60
C TRP A 91 -4.94 -15.39 12.46
N ARG A 92 -6.15 -15.84 12.75
CA ARG A 92 -7.19 -16.10 11.72
C ARG A 92 -8.18 -14.96 11.56
N ASP A 93 -8.40 -14.19 12.62
CA ASP A 93 -9.38 -13.10 12.65
C ASP A 93 -8.73 -11.73 12.51
N TYR A 94 -9.56 -10.76 12.14
CA TYR A 94 -9.16 -9.35 12.12
C TYR A 94 -8.94 -8.84 13.55
N LEU A 95 -8.13 -7.81 13.69
CA LEU A 95 -7.96 -7.13 14.96
C LEU A 95 -9.32 -6.56 15.41
N GLY A 96 -9.80 -6.98 16.58
CA GLY A 96 -11.13 -6.61 17.09
C GLY A 96 -12.27 -7.52 16.60
N GLY A 97 -11.97 -8.61 15.88
CA GLY A 97 -12.91 -9.70 15.67
C GLY A 97 -13.10 -10.48 16.97
N TYR A 98 -14.31 -10.43 17.54
CA TYR A 98 -14.71 -11.28 18.65
C TYR A 98 -15.56 -12.41 18.08
N SER A 99 -15.05 -13.64 18.17
CA SER A 99 -15.75 -14.88 17.84
C SER A 99 -16.60 -15.39 18.99
#